data_AF-A0A2T4Q158-F1
#
_entry.id   AF-A0A2T4Q158-F1
#
_cell.length_a   1.000
_cell.length_b   1.000
_cell.length_c   1.000
_cell.angle_alpha   90.00
_cell.angle_beta   90.00
_cell.angle_gamma   90.00
#
_symmetry.space_group_name_H-M   'P 1'
#
loop_
_entity.id
_entity.type
_entity.pdbx_description
1 polymer ?
#
loop_
_entity_poly.entity_id
_entity_poly.type
_entity_poly.pdbx_seq_one_letter_code
_entity_poly.pdbx_strand_id
1 'polypeptide(L)'
;MNTLNHITKAKIYEIQSFLDIPRKLSPLETLHIAFKSHHINFIYNQMDKTEQDCINSMLDSYDNPVLINEDIKHKCNLSERLGFIFKTSTNTFMVDTHYLNQINTHVFANHYQNKVQDEDGQLLIQQLDQLDKELFNAIQHTSLKDYLSTLKSKSLQDILKFYQIKRPSKIKKSDAVNLIHDTFFKDDTLLENVFNHFKPSSLFMLHQIIKGHTNYNNNIDLAATVAEQTNLHTVSDVLDHLFIFNYNERHNIISIPYDALDFIQNYINNKGGIETFLSQQEQHIASEDNQVLETLRLYSKDTAINDDDVSSTTVKEDIKDQETEVPELELYMDPEIRQNLAEEQLIQFKNDKNMQQYITPFNIYFAITNLYGYASLERVVHLMKHLYNRDMTEKDIIDEIESMNINQLVIVQNEMLLHPVIPMLANSDEIDDPLKEFYEPSHLDELLIYANNEFYTRNTKLKQFIKFLRNNIKEDDDIKKEKTVRYILFHLRIAPDEAHAVEMMNNLIKQNKLLPIPDKKLSKQIEKGWTHLRLWSLRGYTVNETKSL
;
A
#
# COMPACT_ATOMS: atom_id res chain seq x y z
N MET A 1 4.37 7.86 -22.02
CA MET A 1 4.13 6.86 -23.08
C MET A 1 3.38 5.71 -22.41
N ASN A 2 2.42 5.07 -23.09
CA ASN A 2 1.68 3.94 -22.50
C ASN A 2 2.59 2.71 -22.55
N THR A 3 2.97 2.22 -21.38
CA THR A 3 3.76 1.00 -21.08
C THR A 3 3.21 -0.29 -21.68
N LEU A 4 1.95 -0.24 -22.14
CA LEU A 4 1.18 -1.35 -22.72
C LEU A 4 1.07 -1.26 -24.25
N ASN A 5 1.80 -0.36 -24.91
CA ASN A 5 1.63 -0.10 -26.33
C ASN A 5 1.86 -1.33 -27.23
N HIS A 6 2.61 -2.33 -26.78
CA HIS A 6 2.85 -3.58 -27.52
C HIS A 6 1.74 -4.63 -27.35
N ILE A 7 1.03 -4.65 -26.21
CA ILE A 7 -0.02 -5.65 -25.96
C ILE A 7 -1.37 -5.09 -26.41
N THR A 8 -1.82 -5.55 -27.57
CA THR A 8 -3.10 -5.12 -28.13
C THR A 8 -4.28 -5.53 -27.24
N LYS A 9 -5.39 -4.80 -27.35
CA LYS A 9 -6.64 -5.14 -26.66
C LYS A 9 -7.12 -6.58 -26.93
N ALA A 10 -6.87 -7.10 -28.14
CA ALA A 10 -7.17 -8.49 -28.48
C ALA A 10 -6.33 -9.48 -27.67
N LYS A 11 -5.05 -9.20 -27.44
CA LYS A 11 -4.15 -10.02 -26.62
C LYS A 11 -4.53 -10.00 -25.15
N ILE A 12 -4.94 -8.84 -24.62
CA ILE A 12 -5.52 -8.74 -23.27
C ILE A 12 -6.76 -9.65 -23.14
N TYR A 13 -7.64 -9.70 -24.15
CA TYR A 13 -8.79 -10.61 -24.12
C TYR A 13 -8.42 -12.09 -24.19
N GLU A 14 -7.36 -12.44 -24.91
CA GLU A 14 -6.82 -13.81 -24.93
C GLU A 14 -6.29 -14.20 -23.55
N ILE A 15 -5.48 -13.34 -22.90
CA ILE A 15 -5.00 -13.55 -21.53
C ILE A 15 -6.18 -13.74 -20.57
N GLN A 16 -7.17 -12.84 -20.64
CA GLN A 16 -8.35 -12.92 -19.79
C GLN A 16 -9.15 -14.20 -19.98
N SER A 17 -9.31 -14.65 -21.23
CA SER A 17 -10.06 -15.86 -21.52
C SER A 17 -9.28 -17.14 -21.17
N PHE A 18 -7.95 -17.11 -21.31
CA PHE A 18 -7.08 -18.26 -21.01
C PHE A 18 -6.93 -18.49 -19.51
N LEU A 19 -6.80 -17.42 -18.71
CA LEU A 19 -6.62 -17.48 -17.26
C LEU A 19 -7.92 -17.30 -16.46
N ASP A 20 -9.08 -17.28 -17.14
CA ASP A 20 -10.39 -17.00 -16.54
C ASP A 20 -10.44 -15.69 -15.71
N ILE A 21 -9.73 -14.65 -16.18
CA ILE A 21 -9.68 -13.34 -15.54
C ILE A 21 -10.91 -12.50 -15.98
N PRO A 22 -11.61 -11.80 -15.07
CA PRO A 22 -12.79 -11.01 -15.42
C PRO A 22 -12.52 -9.93 -16.47
N ARG A 23 -13.32 -9.92 -17.55
CA ARG A 23 -13.19 -8.99 -18.69
C ARG A 23 -13.36 -7.50 -18.38
N LYS A 24 -13.83 -7.16 -17.18
CA LYS A 24 -14.03 -5.78 -16.72
C LYS A 24 -12.75 -5.12 -16.21
N LEU A 25 -11.69 -5.91 -15.98
CA LEU A 25 -10.42 -5.41 -15.49
C LEU A 25 -9.67 -4.67 -16.60
N SER A 26 -8.91 -3.65 -16.19
CA SER A 26 -8.02 -2.92 -17.08
C SER A 26 -6.90 -3.83 -17.60
N PRO A 27 -6.22 -3.44 -18.71
CA PRO A 27 -5.05 -4.15 -19.20
C PRO A 27 -3.95 -4.32 -18.14
N LEU A 28 -3.70 -3.28 -17.33
CA LEU A 28 -2.67 -3.32 -16.30
C LEU A 28 -3.03 -4.31 -15.18
N GLU A 29 -4.27 -4.27 -14.66
CA GLU A 29 -4.76 -5.25 -13.68
C GLU A 29 -4.75 -6.68 -14.23
N THR A 30 -5.01 -6.84 -15.53
CA THR A 30 -4.96 -8.17 -16.18
C THR A 30 -3.55 -8.72 -16.19
N LEU A 31 -2.56 -7.90 -16.58
CA LEU A 31 -1.16 -8.31 -16.57
C LEU A 31 -0.65 -8.56 -15.17
N HIS A 32 -1.03 -7.72 -14.21
CA HIS A 32 -0.68 -7.88 -12.80
C HIS A 32 -1.09 -9.25 -12.27
N ILE A 33 -2.33 -9.68 -12.57
CA ILE A 33 -2.82 -11.00 -12.22
C ILE A 33 -2.07 -12.08 -13.01
N ALA A 34 -1.88 -11.90 -14.32
CA ALA A 34 -1.22 -12.89 -15.18
C ALA A 34 0.25 -13.16 -14.79
N PHE A 35 0.94 -12.17 -14.22
CA PHE A 35 2.32 -12.27 -13.77
C PHE A 35 2.47 -12.86 -12.35
N LYS A 36 1.38 -13.20 -11.64
CA LYS A 36 1.48 -13.90 -10.35
C LYS A 36 1.97 -15.35 -10.54
N SER A 37 2.67 -15.87 -9.54
CA SER A 37 3.36 -17.17 -9.56
C SER A 37 2.51 -18.32 -10.08
N HIS A 38 1.29 -18.50 -9.57
CA HIS A 38 0.40 -19.59 -9.97
C HIS A 38 -0.01 -19.50 -11.45
N HIS A 39 -0.26 -18.29 -11.97
CA HIS A 39 -0.58 -18.10 -13.39
C HIS A 39 0.63 -18.32 -14.28
N ILE A 40 1.82 -17.88 -13.86
CA ILE A 40 3.05 -18.13 -14.61
C ILE A 40 3.36 -19.62 -14.68
N ASN A 41 3.29 -20.32 -13.54
CA ASN A 41 3.44 -21.77 -13.49
C ASN A 41 2.39 -22.49 -14.34
N PHE A 42 1.13 -22.04 -14.29
CA PHE A 42 0.07 -22.58 -15.13
C PHE A 42 0.37 -22.38 -16.62
N ILE A 43 0.73 -21.16 -17.05
CA ILE A 43 1.07 -20.86 -18.45
C ILE A 43 2.22 -21.77 -18.92
N TYR A 44 3.31 -21.86 -18.17
CA TYR A 44 4.47 -22.68 -18.52
C TYR A 44 4.13 -24.17 -18.62
N ASN A 45 3.30 -24.68 -17.70
CA ASN A 45 2.86 -26.07 -17.70
C ASN A 45 1.89 -26.43 -18.85
N GLN A 46 1.25 -25.43 -19.46
CA GLN A 46 0.39 -25.61 -20.64
C GLN A 46 1.16 -25.52 -21.97
N MET A 47 2.45 -25.14 -21.94
CA MET A 47 3.31 -25.15 -23.12
C MET A 47 3.65 -26.58 -23.53
N ASP A 48 3.82 -26.82 -24.84
CA ASP A 48 4.40 -28.07 -25.30
C ASP A 48 5.92 -28.08 -25.08
N LYS A 49 6.54 -29.26 -25.24
CA LYS A 49 7.98 -29.42 -25.00
C LYS A 49 8.84 -28.54 -25.93
N THR A 50 8.37 -28.28 -27.14
CA THR A 50 9.11 -27.45 -28.11
C THR A 50 9.13 -25.99 -27.66
N GLU A 51 8.01 -25.47 -27.17
CA GLU A 51 7.91 -24.12 -26.63
C GLU A 51 8.72 -23.97 -25.33
N GLN A 52 8.64 -24.94 -24.41
CA GLN A 52 9.45 -24.95 -23.18
C GLN A 52 10.95 -24.91 -23.49
N ASP A 53 11.41 -25.72 -24.45
CA ASP A 53 12.81 -25.73 -24.87
C ASP A 53 13.24 -24.40 -25.51
N CYS A 54 12.34 -23.71 -26.22
CA CYS A 54 12.59 -22.37 -26.73
C CYS A 54 12.75 -21.35 -25.59
N ILE A 55 11.85 -21.34 -24.61
CA ILE A 55 11.93 -20.45 -23.44
C ILE A 55 13.22 -20.68 -22.65
N ASN A 56 13.59 -21.94 -22.40
CA ASN A 56 14.84 -22.28 -21.72
C ASN A 56 16.06 -21.73 -22.46
N SER A 57 16.11 -21.89 -23.79
CA SER A 57 17.20 -21.35 -24.60
C SER A 57 17.26 -19.82 -24.57
N MET A 58 16.12 -19.14 -24.44
CA MET A 58 16.07 -17.68 -24.32
C MET A 58 16.54 -17.21 -22.95
N LEU A 59 16.21 -17.94 -21.89
CA LEU A 59 16.68 -17.63 -20.53
C LEU A 59 18.19 -17.83 -20.40
N ASP A 60 18.74 -18.90 -20.99
CA ASP A 60 20.16 -19.22 -20.97
C ASP A 60 21.04 -18.31 -21.85
N SER A 61 20.44 -17.57 -22.79
CA SER A 61 21.20 -16.69 -23.69
C SER A 61 21.74 -15.44 -22.96
N TYR A 62 22.78 -14.81 -23.52
CA TYR A 62 23.23 -13.49 -23.07
C TYR A 62 22.50 -12.32 -23.77
N ASP A 63 21.53 -12.63 -24.63
CA ASP A 63 20.83 -11.62 -25.43
C ASP A 63 19.94 -10.75 -24.54
N ASN A 64 20.01 -9.45 -24.77
CA ASN A 64 19.16 -8.48 -24.09
C ASN A 64 19.00 -7.17 -24.90
N PRO A 65 17.78 -6.83 -25.37
CA PRO A 65 16.55 -7.62 -25.28
C PRO A 65 16.62 -8.91 -26.09
N VAL A 66 15.78 -9.90 -25.75
CA VAL A 66 15.72 -11.17 -26.48
C VAL A 66 14.96 -10.97 -27.79
N LEU A 67 15.68 -11.05 -28.91
CA LEU A 67 15.14 -10.94 -30.26
C LEU A 67 15.11 -12.30 -30.94
N ILE A 68 13.97 -12.63 -31.53
CA ILE A 68 13.73 -13.91 -32.20
C ILE A 68 13.25 -13.70 -33.64
N ASN A 69 13.49 -14.69 -34.48
CA ASN A 69 13.00 -14.72 -35.86
C ASN A 69 11.60 -15.35 -35.95
N GLU A 70 11.03 -15.35 -37.15
CA GLU A 70 9.69 -15.89 -37.41
C GLU A 70 9.56 -17.40 -37.10
N ASP A 71 10.61 -18.18 -37.35
CA ASP A 71 10.62 -19.63 -37.07
C ASP A 71 10.53 -19.92 -35.57
N ILE A 72 11.29 -19.20 -34.75
CA ILE A 72 11.28 -19.35 -33.28
C ILE A 72 9.96 -18.84 -32.71
N LYS A 73 9.44 -17.71 -33.23
CA LYS A 73 8.14 -17.18 -32.83
C LYS A 73 7.03 -18.22 -33.01
N HIS A 74 7.00 -18.92 -34.15
CA HIS A 74 6.00 -19.96 -34.41
C HIS A 74 6.14 -21.21 -33.53
N LYS A 75 7.33 -21.46 -32.97
CA LYS A 75 7.54 -22.51 -31.96
C LYS A 75 7.04 -22.10 -30.58
N CYS A 76 6.92 -20.80 -30.30
CA CYS A 76 6.46 -20.25 -29.02
C CYS A 76 4.97 -19.88 -29.10
N ASN A 77 4.12 -20.85 -29.46
CA ASN A 77 2.74 -20.62 -29.85
C ASN A 77 1.88 -20.02 -28.72
N LEU A 78 1.97 -20.55 -27.50
CA LEU A 78 1.17 -20.03 -26.38
C LEU A 78 1.63 -18.62 -25.99
N SER A 79 2.94 -18.39 -25.91
CA SER A 79 3.54 -17.09 -25.62
C SER A 79 3.19 -16.04 -26.68
N GLU A 80 3.23 -16.40 -27.97
CA GLU A 80 2.77 -15.56 -29.08
C GLU A 80 1.27 -15.28 -28.96
N ARG A 81 0.45 -16.32 -28.71
CA ARG A 81 -1.00 -16.20 -28.57
C ARG A 81 -1.38 -15.22 -27.47
N LEU A 82 -0.75 -15.33 -26.30
CA LEU A 82 -0.98 -14.45 -25.14
C LEU A 82 -0.40 -13.05 -25.32
N GLY A 83 0.49 -12.85 -26.30
CA GLY A 83 1.01 -11.52 -26.64
C GLY A 83 2.27 -11.14 -25.89
N PHE A 84 2.97 -12.10 -25.28
CA PHE A 84 4.29 -11.91 -24.69
C PHE A 84 5.42 -11.94 -25.74
N ILE A 85 5.08 -12.10 -27.01
CA ILE A 85 5.99 -11.96 -28.14
C ILE A 85 5.37 -10.93 -29.10
N PHE A 86 6.13 -9.89 -29.44
CA PHE A 86 5.63 -8.78 -30.25
C PHE A 86 6.61 -8.36 -31.35
N LYS A 87 6.07 -7.87 -32.46
CA LYS A 87 6.84 -7.57 -33.66
C LYS A 87 7.59 -6.25 -33.51
N THR A 88 8.89 -6.26 -33.79
CA THR A 88 9.73 -5.04 -33.80
C THR A 88 10.04 -4.59 -35.23
N SER A 89 10.30 -5.52 -36.13
CA SER A 89 10.56 -5.22 -37.55
C SER A 89 10.14 -6.38 -38.47
N THR A 90 10.48 -6.30 -39.75
CA THR A 90 10.21 -7.38 -40.71
C THR A 90 10.99 -8.62 -40.31
N ASN A 91 10.27 -9.69 -39.94
CA ASN A 91 10.80 -10.99 -39.49
C ASN A 91 11.63 -10.96 -38.20
N THR A 92 11.47 -9.91 -37.38
CA THR A 92 12.08 -9.81 -36.05
C THR A 92 11.02 -9.51 -35.01
N PHE A 93 11.07 -10.27 -33.92
CA PHE A 93 10.14 -10.20 -32.81
C PHE A 93 10.93 -10.08 -31.51
N MET A 94 10.37 -9.38 -30.54
CA MET A 94 10.90 -9.25 -29.19
C MET A 94 10.03 -10.05 -28.23
N VAL A 95 10.68 -10.72 -27.29
CA VAL A 95 10.00 -11.41 -26.18
C VAL A 95 9.94 -10.46 -25.00
N ASP A 96 8.80 -10.41 -24.33
CA ASP A 96 8.59 -9.56 -23.16
C ASP A 96 9.56 -9.93 -22.03
N THR A 97 10.43 -8.99 -21.68
CA THR A 97 11.51 -9.18 -20.70
C THR A 97 10.96 -9.47 -19.31
N HIS A 98 9.88 -8.79 -18.91
CA HIS A 98 9.23 -9.03 -17.63
C HIS A 98 8.66 -10.43 -17.55
N TYR A 99 7.94 -10.87 -18.60
CA TYR A 99 7.44 -12.23 -18.70
C TYR A 99 8.54 -13.30 -18.55
N LEU A 100 9.67 -13.15 -19.25
CA LEU A 100 10.79 -14.09 -19.12
C LEU A 100 11.35 -14.12 -17.70
N ASN A 101 11.53 -12.95 -17.07
CA ASN A 101 12.00 -12.88 -15.68
C ASN A 101 11.00 -13.53 -14.72
N GLN A 102 9.69 -13.37 -14.93
CA GLN A 102 8.67 -14.04 -14.11
C GLN A 102 8.74 -15.56 -14.24
N ILE A 103 8.94 -16.10 -15.45
CA ILE A 103 9.18 -17.54 -15.64
C ILE A 103 10.44 -17.98 -14.88
N ASN A 104 11.55 -17.26 -15.03
CA ASN A 104 12.79 -17.59 -14.32
C ASN A 104 12.59 -17.62 -12.80
N THR A 105 11.91 -16.61 -12.25
CA THR A 105 11.65 -16.51 -10.82
C THR A 105 10.70 -17.59 -10.31
N HIS A 106 9.60 -17.88 -11.02
CA HIS A 106 8.53 -18.74 -10.50
C HIS A 106 8.62 -20.21 -10.91
N VAL A 107 9.17 -20.50 -12.09
CA VAL A 107 9.31 -21.87 -12.62
C VAL A 107 10.70 -22.43 -12.29
N PHE A 108 11.74 -21.60 -12.44
CA PHE A 108 13.14 -22.04 -12.32
C PHE A 108 13.83 -21.55 -11.04
N ALA A 109 13.11 -20.92 -10.12
CA ALA A 109 13.66 -20.41 -8.85
C ALA A 109 14.93 -19.56 -9.05
N ASN A 110 14.94 -18.71 -10.08
CA ASN A 110 16.07 -17.86 -10.48
C ASN A 110 17.34 -18.64 -10.87
N HIS A 111 17.20 -19.83 -11.46
CA HIS A 111 18.34 -20.59 -11.99
C HIS A 111 19.15 -19.80 -13.04
N TYR A 112 18.48 -18.98 -13.85
CA TYR A 112 19.10 -18.17 -14.89
C TYR A 112 19.34 -16.73 -14.43
N GLN A 113 20.22 -15.99 -15.11
CA GLN A 113 20.37 -14.55 -14.88
C GLN A 113 19.17 -13.78 -15.42
N ASN A 114 18.59 -12.90 -14.61
CA ASN A 114 17.49 -12.04 -15.03
C ASN A 114 17.92 -11.10 -16.17
N LYS A 115 17.03 -10.95 -17.16
CA LYS A 115 17.19 -10.03 -18.28
C LYS A 115 16.97 -8.59 -17.82
N VAL A 116 17.76 -7.64 -18.33
CA VAL A 116 17.65 -6.21 -17.95
C VAL A 116 16.45 -5.60 -18.64
N GLN A 117 15.61 -4.94 -17.84
CA GLN A 117 14.42 -4.23 -18.32
C GLN A 117 14.80 -2.95 -19.05
N ASP A 118 14.16 -2.69 -20.19
CA ASP A 118 14.20 -1.39 -20.85
C ASP A 118 13.34 -0.36 -20.09
N GLU A 119 13.34 0.90 -20.54
CA GLU A 119 12.61 1.98 -19.86
C GLU A 119 11.10 1.70 -19.76
N ASP A 120 10.52 1.12 -20.81
CA ASP A 120 9.10 0.75 -20.81
C ASP A 120 8.85 -0.43 -19.83
N GLY A 121 9.70 -1.46 -19.82
CA GLY A 121 9.61 -2.56 -18.86
C GLY A 121 9.77 -2.12 -17.40
N GLN A 122 10.67 -1.18 -17.13
CA GLN A 122 10.83 -0.59 -15.79
C GLN A 122 9.57 0.19 -15.37
N LEU A 123 8.99 0.99 -16.27
CA LEU A 123 7.75 1.70 -15.99
C LEU A 123 6.58 0.73 -15.76
N LEU A 124 6.54 -0.41 -16.46
CA LEU A 124 5.52 -1.44 -16.25
C LEU A 124 5.64 -2.01 -14.85
N ILE A 125 6.85 -2.40 -14.43
CA ILE A 125 7.11 -2.91 -13.08
C ILE A 125 6.66 -1.90 -12.03
N GLN A 126 7.04 -0.63 -12.16
CA GLN A 126 6.60 0.42 -11.24
C GLN A 126 5.07 0.54 -11.14
N GLN A 127 4.36 0.39 -12.26
CA GLN A 127 2.90 0.41 -12.28
C GLN A 127 2.28 -0.84 -11.65
N LEU A 128 2.90 -2.01 -11.81
CA LEU A 128 2.47 -3.25 -11.16
C LEU A 128 2.71 -3.19 -9.64
N ASP A 129 3.87 -2.69 -9.23
CA ASP A 129 4.21 -2.47 -7.82
C ASP A 129 3.22 -1.49 -7.18
N GLN A 130 2.83 -0.45 -7.90
CA GLN A 130 1.82 0.49 -7.44
C GLN A 130 0.45 -0.16 -7.20
N LEU A 131 0.03 -1.07 -8.09
CA LEU A 131 -1.22 -1.82 -7.89
C LEU A 131 -1.14 -2.73 -6.66
N ASP A 132 0.02 -3.36 -6.43
CA ASP A 132 0.25 -4.15 -5.22
C ASP A 132 0.14 -3.27 -3.97
N LYS A 133 0.75 -2.08 -3.95
CA LYS A 133 0.64 -1.13 -2.83
C LYS A 133 -0.79 -0.68 -2.56
N GLU A 134 -1.53 -0.29 -3.60
CA GLU A 134 -2.92 0.12 -3.48
C GLU A 134 -3.79 -1.01 -2.89
N LEU A 135 -3.54 -2.24 -3.35
CA LEU A 135 -4.19 -3.43 -2.83
C LEU A 135 -3.85 -3.71 -1.36
N PHE A 136 -2.56 -3.72 -1.01
CA PHE A 136 -2.12 -3.99 0.36
C PHE A 136 -2.60 -2.92 1.32
N ASN A 137 -2.57 -1.65 0.92
CA ASN A 137 -3.11 -0.54 1.70
C ASN A 137 -4.61 -0.73 1.93
N ALA A 138 -5.38 -1.09 0.90
CA ALA A 138 -6.81 -1.37 1.06
C ALA A 138 -7.06 -2.54 2.02
N ILE A 139 -6.27 -3.61 1.94
CA ILE A 139 -6.36 -4.77 2.85
C ILE A 139 -6.04 -4.36 4.30
N GLN A 140 -4.99 -3.57 4.51
CA GLN A 140 -4.60 -3.07 5.83
C GLN A 140 -5.69 -2.25 6.52
N HIS A 141 -6.50 -1.53 5.75
CA HIS A 141 -7.56 -0.67 6.28
C HIS A 141 -8.97 -1.27 6.16
N THR A 142 -9.08 -2.57 5.83
CA THR A 142 -10.38 -3.25 5.76
C THR A 142 -10.84 -3.67 7.15
N SER A 143 -11.95 -3.10 7.63
CA SER A 143 -12.61 -3.53 8.88
C SER A 143 -13.39 -4.83 8.69
N LEU A 144 -13.71 -5.53 9.78
CA LEU A 144 -14.49 -6.77 9.76
C LEU A 144 -15.86 -6.50 9.13
N LYS A 145 -16.44 -5.34 9.43
CA LYS A 145 -17.71 -4.91 8.88
C LYS A 145 -17.66 -4.72 7.36
N ASP A 146 -16.59 -4.10 6.85
CA ASP A 146 -16.39 -3.89 5.42
C ASP A 146 -16.20 -5.22 4.70
N TYR A 147 -15.35 -6.10 5.25
CA TYR A 147 -15.16 -7.45 4.73
C TYR A 147 -16.48 -8.23 4.67
N LEU A 148 -17.23 -8.32 5.78
CA LEU A 148 -18.52 -9.02 5.83
C LEU A 148 -19.53 -8.44 4.82
N SER A 149 -19.46 -7.14 4.54
CA SER A 149 -20.29 -6.49 3.54
C SER A 149 -19.99 -6.94 2.11
N THR A 150 -18.80 -7.47 1.84
CA THR A 150 -18.45 -8.06 0.53
C THR A 150 -19.08 -9.45 0.32
N LEU A 151 -19.35 -10.19 1.41
CA LEU A 151 -19.83 -11.57 1.34
C LEU A 151 -21.24 -11.69 0.75
N LYS A 152 -21.55 -12.85 0.15
CA LYS A 152 -22.91 -13.14 -0.34
C LYS A 152 -23.86 -13.33 0.86
N SER A 153 -25.13 -12.97 0.69
CA SER A 153 -26.14 -13.14 1.75
C SER A 153 -26.23 -14.57 2.28
N LYS A 154 -26.02 -15.56 1.40
CA LYS A 154 -25.99 -16.99 1.77
C LYS A 154 -24.83 -17.29 2.72
N SER A 155 -23.62 -16.82 2.43
CA SER A 155 -22.45 -16.97 3.31
C SER A 155 -22.70 -16.38 4.70
N LEU A 156 -23.30 -15.19 4.77
CA LEU A 156 -23.68 -14.56 6.06
C LEU A 156 -24.71 -15.39 6.84
N GLN A 157 -25.70 -15.99 6.15
CA GLN A 157 -26.64 -16.91 6.81
C GLN A 157 -25.96 -18.16 7.34
N ASP A 158 -24.99 -18.69 6.60
CA ASP A 158 -24.26 -19.89 6.98
C ASP A 158 -23.37 -19.61 8.19
N ILE A 159 -22.68 -18.47 8.24
CA ILE A 159 -21.94 -18.00 9.44
C ILE A 159 -22.87 -17.90 10.65
N LEU A 160 -24.00 -17.19 10.54
CA LEU A 160 -24.97 -17.06 11.64
C LEU A 160 -25.51 -18.42 12.10
N LYS A 161 -25.66 -19.39 11.20
CA LYS A 161 -26.13 -20.74 11.53
C LYS A 161 -25.03 -21.55 12.21
N PHE A 162 -23.83 -21.53 11.67
CA PHE A 162 -22.67 -22.28 12.14
C PHE A 162 -22.34 -21.89 13.59
N TYR A 163 -22.21 -20.59 13.87
CA TYR A 163 -21.92 -20.07 15.21
C TYR A 163 -23.15 -19.91 16.11
N GLN A 164 -24.33 -20.40 15.68
CA GLN A 164 -25.58 -20.38 16.45
C GLN A 164 -26.00 -18.98 16.95
N ILE A 165 -25.67 -17.93 16.19
CA ILE A 165 -26.00 -16.54 16.53
C ILE A 165 -27.51 -16.34 16.36
N LYS A 166 -28.19 -15.93 17.44
CA LYS A 166 -29.64 -15.72 17.48
C LYS A 166 -30.06 -14.68 16.43
N ARG A 167 -30.95 -15.07 15.51
CA ARG A 167 -31.40 -14.22 14.41
C ARG A 167 -32.90 -14.34 14.15
N PRO A 168 -33.56 -13.29 13.62
CA PRO A 168 -34.90 -13.41 13.07
C PRO A 168 -34.93 -14.29 11.80
N SER A 169 -36.09 -14.89 11.50
CA SER A 169 -36.27 -15.83 10.38
C SER A 169 -36.03 -15.23 8.99
N LYS A 170 -36.15 -13.90 8.86
CA LYS A 170 -35.76 -13.12 7.67
C LYS A 170 -34.93 -11.93 8.14
N ILE A 171 -33.67 -11.88 7.71
CA ILE A 171 -32.73 -10.80 8.04
C ILE A 171 -32.13 -10.24 6.75
N LYS A 172 -32.00 -8.91 6.65
CA LYS A 172 -31.37 -8.27 5.49
C LYS A 172 -29.85 -8.44 5.55
N LYS A 173 -29.16 -8.29 4.42
CA LYS A 173 -27.70 -8.42 4.33
C LYS A 173 -26.98 -7.48 5.32
N SER A 174 -27.34 -6.20 5.33
CA SER A 174 -26.78 -5.19 6.25
C SER A 174 -26.98 -5.56 7.71
N ASP A 175 -28.16 -6.08 8.05
CA ASP A 175 -28.52 -6.43 9.43
C ASP A 175 -27.77 -7.69 9.87
N ALA A 176 -27.54 -8.63 8.95
CA ALA A 176 -26.72 -9.81 9.20
C ALA A 176 -25.24 -9.45 9.43
N VAL A 177 -24.70 -8.50 8.63
CA VAL A 177 -23.35 -7.96 8.82
C VAL A 177 -23.20 -7.34 10.21
N ASN A 178 -24.09 -6.41 10.58
CA ASN A 178 -24.04 -5.76 11.89
C ASN A 178 -24.19 -6.79 13.02
N LEU A 179 -25.09 -7.77 12.89
CA LEU A 179 -25.29 -8.78 13.91
C LEU A 179 -24.03 -9.65 14.14
N ILE A 180 -23.34 -10.08 13.08
CA ILE A 180 -22.09 -10.84 13.21
C ILE A 180 -21.01 -9.97 13.85
N HIS A 181 -20.80 -8.77 13.32
CA HIS A 181 -19.81 -7.80 13.80
C HIS A 181 -20.01 -7.47 15.29
N ASP A 182 -21.22 -7.04 15.66
CA ASP A 182 -21.53 -6.62 17.02
C ASP A 182 -21.47 -7.79 18.01
N THR A 183 -21.81 -9.01 17.57
CA THR A 183 -21.66 -10.20 18.41
C THR A 183 -20.20 -10.57 18.61
N PHE A 184 -19.35 -10.40 17.59
CA PHE A 184 -17.92 -10.72 17.66
C PHE A 184 -17.17 -9.80 18.62
N PHE A 185 -17.43 -8.49 18.58
CA PHE A 185 -16.75 -7.51 19.44
C PHE A 185 -17.40 -7.28 20.81
N LYS A 186 -18.50 -7.98 21.12
CA LYS A 186 -19.22 -7.77 22.38
C LYS A 186 -18.42 -8.27 23.59
N ASP A 187 -17.88 -9.47 23.48
CA ASP A 187 -17.13 -10.19 24.49
C ASP A 187 -16.36 -11.35 23.83
N ASP A 188 -15.49 -12.02 24.58
CA ASP A 188 -14.63 -13.07 24.05
C ASP A 188 -15.39 -14.35 23.65
N THR A 189 -16.70 -14.47 23.92
CA THR A 189 -17.43 -15.73 23.76
C THR A 189 -17.47 -16.21 22.30
N LEU A 190 -17.76 -15.30 21.36
CA LEU A 190 -17.78 -15.68 19.94
C LEU A 190 -16.36 -15.95 19.42
N LEU A 191 -15.37 -15.20 19.91
CA LEU A 191 -13.96 -15.41 19.55
C LEU A 191 -13.43 -16.77 20.03
N GLU A 192 -13.70 -17.14 21.29
CA GLU A 192 -13.39 -18.47 21.83
C GLU A 192 -14.07 -19.57 21.00
N ASN A 193 -15.33 -19.35 20.58
CA ASN A 193 -16.02 -20.29 19.71
C ASN A 193 -15.38 -20.38 18.32
N VAL A 194 -14.84 -19.28 17.78
CA VAL A 194 -14.06 -19.29 16.53
C VAL A 194 -12.80 -20.14 16.70
N PHE A 195 -12.04 -19.95 17.77
CA PHE A 195 -10.83 -20.74 18.05
C PHE A 195 -11.11 -22.23 18.28
N ASN A 196 -12.23 -22.58 18.92
CA ASN A 196 -12.62 -23.99 19.09
C ASN A 196 -12.87 -24.72 17.76
N HIS A 197 -13.07 -24.00 16.65
CA HIS A 197 -13.20 -24.55 15.31
C HIS A 197 -11.91 -24.45 14.48
N PHE A 198 -10.81 -23.96 15.07
CA PHE A 198 -9.53 -23.93 14.37
C PHE A 198 -9.04 -25.34 14.05
N LYS A 199 -8.48 -25.48 12.85
CA LYS A 199 -7.69 -26.62 12.43
C LYS A 199 -6.20 -26.24 12.48
N PRO A 200 -5.28 -27.22 12.42
CA PRO A 200 -3.84 -26.92 12.35
C PRO A 200 -3.48 -25.93 11.22
N SER A 201 -4.14 -26.04 10.06
CA SER A 201 -3.98 -25.10 8.94
C SER A 201 -4.43 -23.68 9.27
N SER A 202 -5.56 -23.51 9.95
CA SER A 202 -6.09 -22.20 10.39
C SER A 202 -5.20 -21.56 11.44
N LEU A 203 -4.70 -22.36 12.38
CA LEU A 203 -3.76 -21.90 13.40
C LEU A 203 -2.44 -21.46 12.77
N PHE A 204 -1.92 -22.22 11.81
CA PHE A 204 -0.73 -21.85 11.03
C PHE A 204 -0.94 -20.52 10.30
N MET A 205 -2.07 -20.34 9.60
CA MET A 205 -2.37 -19.08 8.92
C MET A 205 -2.45 -17.89 9.89
N LEU A 206 -3.11 -18.05 11.04
CA LEU A 206 -3.15 -17.00 12.07
C LEU A 206 -1.74 -16.64 12.55
N HIS A 207 -0.93 -17.65 12.86
CA HIS A 207 0.43 -17.45 13.35
C HIS A 207 1.29 -16.71 12.32
N GLN A 208 1.23 -17.10 11.05
CA GLN A 208 1.98 -16.44 9.98
C GLN A 208 1.57 -14.96 9.77
N ILE A 209 0.28 -14.63 9.95
CA ILE A 209 -0.18 -13.24 9.88
C ILE A 209 0.34 -12.44 11.09
N ILE A 210 0.22 -12.96 12.31
CA ILE A 210 0.69 -12.27 13.53
C ILE A 210 2.21 -12.04 13.47
N LYS A 211 2.98 -13.06 13.03
CA LYS A 211 4.45 -12.97 12.88
C LYS A 211 4.84 -11.90 11.85
N GLY A 212 4.04 -11.72 10.80
CA GLY A 212 4.30 -10.76 9.74
C GLY A 212 4.09 -9.29 10.13
N HIS A 213 3.62 -8.99 11.35
CA HIS A 213 3.33 -7.63 11.84
C HIS A 213 2.44 -6.78 10.92
N THR A 214 1.67 -7.43 10.05
CA THR A 214 0.64 -6.84 9.22
C THR A 214 -0.64 -7.67 9.39
N ASN A 215 -1.75 -7.17 8.87
CA ASN A 215 -3.01 -7.90 8.92
C ASN A 215 -3.20 -8.88 7.75
N TYR A 216 -2.16 -9.15 6.96
CA TYR A 216 -2.21 -10.05 5.83
C TYR A 216 -0.94 -10.89 5.67
N ASN A 217 -1.04 -11.91 4.84
CA ASN A 217 0.08 -12.73 4.41
C ASN A 217 -0.12 -13.12 2.94
N ASN A 218 0.87 -12.85 2.11
CA ASN A 218 0.90 -13.16 0.68
C ASN A 218 1.92 -14.26 0.34
N ASN A 219 2.55 -14.85 1.36
CA ASN A 219 3.50 -15.95 1.21
C ASN A 219 2.80 -17.31 1.21
N ILE A 220 1.52 -17.39 1.62
CA ILE A 220 0.73 -18.63 1.66
C ILE A 220 -0.03 -18.80 0.35
N ASP A 221 0.19 -19.90 -0.38
CA ASP A 221 -0.55 -20.23 -1.61
C ASP A 221 -1.70 -21.22 -1.37
N LEU A 222 -2.86 -20.67 -1.02
CA LEU A 222 -4.07 -21.44 -0.79
C LEU A 222 -4.63 -22.06 -2.09
N ALA A 223 -4.43 -21.40 -3.24
CA ALA A 223 -4.90 -21.90 -4.52
C ALA A 223 -4.10 -23.15 -4.94
N ALA A 224 -2.77 -23.11 -4.79
CA ALA A 224 -1.90 -24.27 -4.99
C ALA A 224 -2.26 -25.41 -4.03
N THR A 225 -2.50 -25.09 -2.75
CA THR A 225 -2.91 -26.07 -1.74
C THR A 225 -4.20 -26.80 -2.13
N VAL A 226 -5.23 -26.08 -2.61
CA VAL A 226 -6.48 -26.69 -3.08
C VAL A 226 -6.27 -27.53 -4.34
N ALA A 227 -5.38 -27.11 -5.25
CA ALA A 227 -5.13 -27.83 -6.50
C ALA A 227 -4.46 -29.20 -6.28
N GLU A 228 -3.62 -29.34 -5.25
CA GLU A 228 -2.93 -30.61 -4.94
C GLU A 228 -3.76 -31.58 -4.10
N GLN A 229 -4.63 -31.04 -3.25
CA GLN A 229 -5.37 -31.83 -2.28
C GLN A 229 -6.70 -32.32 -2.87
N THR A 230 -6.75 -33.60 -3.23
CA THR A 230 -7.91 -34.23 -3.91
C THR A 230 -9.23 -34.18 -3.13
N ASN A 231 -9.17 -33.95 -1.82
CA ASN A 231 -10.33 -33.80 -0.93
C ASN A 231 -10.83 -32.35 -0.78
N LEU A 232 -10.12 -31.37 -1.35
CA LEU A 232 -10.52 -29.97 -1.36
C LEU A 232 -11.09 -29.60 -2.74
N HIS A 233 -12.16 -28.81 -2.75
CA HIS A 233 -12.78 -28.33 -3.98
C HIS A 233 -12.63 -26.81 -4.15
N THR A 234 -12.55 -26.08 -3.03
CA THR A 234 -12.43 -24.62 -2.99
C THR A 234 -11.63 -24.18 -1.78
N VAL A 235 -11.13 -22.94 -1.79
CA VAL A 235 -10.48 -22.35 -0.60
C VAL A 235 -11.44 -22.23 0.59
N SER A 236 -12.75 -22.15 0.34
CA SER A 236 -13.75 -22.18 1.42
C SER A 236 -13.72 -23.49 2.21
N ASP A 237 -13.26 -24.60 1.61
CA ASP A 237 -13.11 -25.89 2.30
C ASP A 237 -11.92 -25.87 3.27
N VAL A 238 -10.88 -25.07 2.97
CA VAL A 238 -9.74 -24.83 3.88
C VAL A 238 -10.12 -23.90 5.02
N LEU A 239 -10.86 -22.83 4.73
CA LEU A 239 -11.26 -21.83 5.71
C LEU A 239 -12.44 -22.27 6.59
N ASP A 240 -13.25 -23.25 6.16
CA ASP A 240 -14.29 -23.92 6.96
C ASP A 240 -15.16 -22.99 7.83
N HIS A 241 -15.84 -22.03 7.18
CA HIS A 241 -16.70 -21.03 7.84
C HIS A 241 -16.02 -20.03 8.79
N LEU A 242 -14.68 -20.04 8.90
CA LEU A 242 -13.92 -19.05 9.68
C LEU A 242 -13.99 -17.66 9.02
N PHE A 243 -14.99 -16.89 9.42
CA PHE A 243 -15.28 -15.57 8.85
C PHE A 243 -14.25 -14.48 9.22
N ILE A 244 -13.27 -14.80 10.06
CA ILE A 244 -12.18 -13.88 10.38
C ILE A 244 -11.10 -13.84 9.30
N PHE A 245 -11.05 -14.85 8.42
CA PHE A 245 -10.11 -14.90 7.30
C PHE A 245 -10.76 -14.40 6.01
N ASN A 246 -10.14 -13.41 5.42
CA ASN A 246 -10.44 -12.90 4.09
C ASN A 246 -9.38 -13.38 3.10
N TYR A 247 -9.79 -14.18 2.12
CA TYR A 247 -8.90 -14.62 1.04
C TYR A 247 -9.20 -13.85 -0.25
N ASN A 248 -8.19 -13.14 -0.75
CA ASN A 248 -8.20 -12.52 -2.07
C ASN A 248 -7.63 -13.50 -3.09
N GLU A 249 -8.52 -14.29 -3.70
CA GLU A 249 -8.17 -15.32 -4.70
C GLU A 249 -7.29 -14.79 -5.82
N ARG A 250 -7.54 -13.56 -6.29
CA ARG A 250 -6.83 -13.00 -7.46
C ARG A 250 -5.36 -12.71 -7.19
N HIS A 251 -5.04 -12.35 -5.96
CA HIS A 251 -3.68 -11.95 -5.58
C HIS A 251 -3.03 -12.95 -4.64
N ASN A 252 -3.76 -14.02 -4.29
CA ASN A 252 -3.35 -15.03 -3.34
C ASN A 252 -2.89 -14.42 -2.00
N ILE A 253 -3.74 -13.58 -1.42
CA ILE A 253 -3.48 -12.92 -0.14
C ILE A 253 -4.52 -13.41 0.85
N ILE A 254 -4.06 -13.93 1.99
CA ILE A 254 -4.93 -14.13 3.14
C ILE A 254 -4.78 -12.94 4.10
N SER A 255 -5.87 -12.48 4.68
CA SER A 255 -5.88 -11.36 5.61
C SER A 255 -6.89 -11.57 6.73
N ILE A 256 -6.65 -10.90 7.84
CA ILE A 256 -7.62 -10.74 8.93
C ILE A 256 -7.98 -9.25 8.96
N PRO A 257 -9.28 -8.88 8.99
CA PRO A 257 -9.66 -7.49 9.12
C PRO A 257 -9.00 -6.82 10.33
N TYR A 258 -8.51 -5.58 10.20
CA TYR A 258 -7.57 -5.01 11.16
C TYR A 258 -8.14 -4.95 12.59
N ASP A 259 -9.40 -4.52 12.72
CA ASP A 259 -10.14 -4.44 13.99
C ASP A 259 -10.34 -5.82 14.62
N ALA A 260 -10.56 -6.86 13.82
CA ALA A 260 -10.62 -8.24 14.28
C ALA A 260 -9.26 -8.77 14.72
N LEU A 261 -8.18 -8.42 14.01
CA LEU A 261 -6.82 -8.79 14.38
C LEU A 261 -6.41 -8.14 15.71
N ASP A 262 -6.69 -6.85 15.89
CA ASP A 262 -6.44 -6.13 17.14
C ASP A 262 -7.19 -6.79 18.30
N PHE A 263 -8.45 -7.16 18.10
CA PHE A 263 -9.24 -7.85 19.12
C PHE A 263 -8.67 -9.24 19.46
N ILE A 264 -8.24 -10.01 18.44
CA ILE A 264 -7.56 -11.30 18.62
C ILE A 264 -6.25 -11.13 19.40
N GLN A 265 -5.41 -10.17 19.03
CA GLN A 265 -4.12 -9.93 19.68
C GLN A 265 -4.29 -9.49 21.13
N ASN A 266 -5.28 -8.64 21.42
CA ASN A 266 -5.63 -8.25 22.79
C ASN A 266 -6.05 -9.47 23.62
N TYR A 267 -6.90 -10.35 23.07
CA TYR A 267 -7.28 -11.60 23.72
C TYR A 267 -6.06 -12.49 24.02
N ILE A 268 -5.18 -12.70 23.03
CA ILE A 268 -3.96 -13.51 23.16
C ILE A 268 -3.04 -12.93 24.25
N ASN A 269 -2.81 -11.63 24.23
CA ASN A 269 -1.97 -10.94 25.21
C ASN A 269 -2.53 -11.09 26.64
N ASN A 270 -3.85 -10.95 26.81
CA ASN A 270 -4.52 -11.14 28.10
C ASN A 270 -4.43 -12.58 28.64
N LYS A 271 -4.18 -13.57 27.78
CA LYS A 271 -4.06 -15.00 28.14
C LYS A 271 -2.60 -15.47 28.29
N GLY A 272 -1.63 -14.56 28.27
CA GLY A 272 -0.21 -14.88 28.47
C GLY A 272 0.63 -14.87 27.19
N GLY A 273 0.16 -14.22 26.12
CA GLY A 273 0.91 -14.01 24.88
C GLY A 273 0.82 -15.17 23.88
N ILE A 274 1.45 -14.97 22.72
CA ILE A 274 1.32 -15.85 21.55
C ILE A 274 1.77 -17.29 21.83
N GLU A 275 2.90 -17.48 22.50
CA GLU A 275 3.44 -18.82 22.83
C GLU A 275 2.48 -19.63 23.71
N THR A 276 1.91 -18.98 24.72
CA THR A 276 0.93 -19.60 25.62
C THR A 276 -0.34 -19.98 24.86
N PHE A 277 -0.81 -19.09 23.99
CA PHE A 277 -1.99 -19.33 23.15
C PHE A 277 -1.76 -20.49 22.18
N LEU A 278 -0.65 -20.50 21.44
CA LEU A 278 -0.31 -21.56 20.50
C LEU A 278 -0.25 -22.92 21.21
N SER A 279 0.46 -22.98 22.34
CA SER A 279 0.56 -24.20 23.16
C SER A 279 -0.82 -24.72 23.61
N GLN A 280 -1.74 -23.84 24.01
CA GLN A 280 -3.09 -24.21 24.43
C GLN A 280 -3.94 -24.69 23.24
N GLN A 281 -3.83 -24.02 22.09
CA GLN A 281 -4.55 -24.41 20.87
C GLN A 281 -4.05 -25.73 20.32
N GLU A 282 -2.74 -25.96 20.30
CA GLU A 282 -2.14 -27.24 19.88
C GLU A 282 -2.57 -28.42 20.76
N GLN A 283 -2.81 -28.19 22.05
CA GLN A 283 -3.38 -29.23 22.94
C GLN A 283 -4.87 -29.48 22.70
N HIS A 284 -5.61 -28.47 22.22
CA HIS A 284 -7.05 -28.54 21.98
C HIS A 284 -7.39 -29.12 20.60
N ILE A 285 -6.58 -28.79 19.59
CA ILE A 285 -6.74 -29.24 18.21
C ILE A 285 -6.23 -30.68 18.12
N ALA A 286 -7.08 -31.61 17.68
CA ALA A 286 -6.69 -33.00 17.52
C ALA A 286 -5.51 -33.13 16.54
N SER A 287 -4.51 -33.96 16.90
CA SER A 287 -3.40 -34.32 16.00
C SER A 287 -3.92 -35.24 14.89
N GLU A 288 -4.55 -34.66 13.89
CA GLU A 288 -4.87 -35.37 12.65
C GLU A 288 -3.70 -35.21 11.68
N ASP A 289 -3.44 -36.25 10.86
CA ASP A 289 -2.56 -36.15 9.70
C ASP A 289 -3.11 -35.08 8.76
N ASN A 290 -2.59 -33.87 8.89
CA ASN A 290 -3.13 -32.72 8.18
C ASN A 290 -2.29 -32.46 6.92
N GLN A 291 -2.57 -33.23 5.87
CA GLN A 291 -1.95 -33.07 4.55
C GLN A 291 -2.08 -31.62 4.02
N VAL A 292 -3.15 -30.91 4.40
CA VAL A 292 -3.35 -29.49 4.05
C VAL A 292 -2.32 -28.60 4.74
N LEU A 293 -1.99 -28.82 6.02
CA LEU A 293 -0.95 -28.07 6.72
C LEU A 293 0.43 -28.30 6.09
N GLU A 294 0.76 -29.55 5.76
CA GLU A 294 2.06 -29.87 5.13
C GLU A 294 2.18 -29.23 3.74
N THR A 295 1.12 -29.24 2.93
CA THR A 295 1.11 -28.52 1.65
C THR A 295 1.21 -27.00 1.86
N LEU A 296 0.54 -26.42 2.86
CA LEU A 296 0.68 -25.00 3.18
C LEU A 296 2.11 -24.62 3.56
N ARG A 297 2.83 -25.49 4.29
CA ARG A 297 4.25 -25.29 4.62
C ARG A 297 5.15 -25.38 3.38
N LEU A 298 4.92 -26.36 2.52
CA LEU A 298 5.67 -26.52 1.26
C LEU A 298 5.54 -25.31 0.33
N TYR A 299 4.35 -24.70 0.30
CA TYR A 299 4.05 -23.55 -0.54
C TYR A 299 4.14 -22.21 0.18
N SER A 300 4.51 -22.20 1.48
CA SER A 300 4.90 -20.97 2.15
C SER A 300 6.35 -20.66 1.82
N LYS A 301 6.61 -19.49 1.23
CA LYS A 301 7.98 -19.00 1.10
C LYS A 301 8.53 -18.68 2.49
N ASP A 302 9.55 -19.41 2.91
CA ASP A 302 10.24 -19.16 4.18
C ASP A 302 10.72 -17.71 4.28
N THR A 303 10.09 -16.92 5.14
CA THR A 303 10.77 -15.84 5.86
C THR A 303 11.08 -16.34 7.26
N ALA A 304 12.01 -17.29 7.35
CA ALA A 304 12.65 -17.66 8.59
C ALA A 304 14.09 -18.08 8.30
N ILE A 305 15.04 -17.31 8.84
CA ILE A 305 16.32 -17.83 9.27
C ILE A 305 16.06 -19.12 10.05
N ASN A 306 16.83 -20.16 9.72
CA ASN A 306 16.83 -21.48 10.33
C ASN A 306 16.66 -21.42 11.86
N ASP A 307 15.68 -22.14 12.39
CA ASP A 307 15.72 -22.66 13.75
C ASP A 307 15.82 -24.18 13.68
N ASP A 308 16.96 -24.67 14.18
CA ASP A 308 17.34 -26.04 14.55
C ASP A 308 17.47 -27.09 13.42
N ASP A 309 18.57 -27.82 13.22
CA ASP A 309 19.59 -28.30 14.15
C ASP A 309 20.90 -28.70 13.40
N VAL A 310 22.00 -28.92 14.14
CA VAL A 310 23.29 -29.59 13.78
C VAL A 310 24.57 -28.72 13.75
N SER A 311 25.18 -28.68 14.94
CA SER A 311 26.63 -28.81 15.22
C SER A 311 27.61 -27.72 14.78
N SER A 312 28.17 -27.05 15.81
CA SER A 312 29.57 -26.64 15.94
C SER A 312 30.45 -26.70 14.68
N THR A 313 30.74 -25.55 14.07
CA THR A 313 32.11 -25.05 13.90
C THR A 313 32.10 -23.65 13.31
N THR A 314 32.82 -22.75 13.99
CA THR A 314 33.28 -21.44 13.53
C THR A 314 33.60 -21.35 12.04
N VAL A 315 32.93 -20.44 11.31
CA VAL A 315 33.55 -19.59 10.30
C VAL A 315 32.85 -18.22 10.32
N LYS A 316 33.68 -17.17 10.33
CA LYS A 316 33.36 -15.75 10.46
C LYS A 316 32.37 -15.28 9.37
N GLU A 317 31.31 -14.60 9.79
CA GLU A 317 30.50 -13.75 8.91
C GLU A 317 31.17 -12.39 8.78
N ASP A 318 31.60 -12.09 7.55
CA ASP A 318 31.89 -10.73 7.11
C ASP A 318 30.58 -9.97 6.97
N ILE A 319 30.49 -8.87 7.71
CA ILE A 319 29.47 -7.84 7.59
C ILE A 319 29.49 -7.31 6.15
N LYS A 320 28.38 -7.46 5.42
CA LYS A 320 28.08 -6.68 4.22
C LYS A 320 26.72 -6.02 4.35
N ASP A 321 26.81 -4.73 4.65
CA ASP A 321 25.97 -3.63 4.20
C ASP A 321 24.46 -3.90 4.08
N GLN A 322 23.73 -3.46 5.11
CA GLN A 322 22.31 -3.13 5.02
C GLN A 322 22.12 -2.08 3.91
N GLU A 323 21.63 -2.50 2.75
CA GLU A 323 20.97 -1.58 1.82
C GLU A 323 19.69 -1.09 2.51
N THR A 324 19.69 0.21 2.76
CA THR A 324 18.62 0.97 3.40
C THR A 324 17.38 0.87 2.51
N GLU A 325 16.28 0.31 3.03
CA GLU A 325 14.96 0.41 2.41
C GLU A 325 14.68 1.89 2.13
N VAL A 326 14.61 2.24 0.84
CA VAL A 326 14.18 3.57 0.41
C VAL A 326 12.68 3.66 0.70
N PRO A 327 12.22 4.54 1.59
CA PRO A 327 10.82 4.63 1.96
C PRO A 327 9.95 4.96 0.74
N GLU A 328 8.84 4.23 0.57
CA GLU A 328 7.91 4.45 -0.53
C GLU A 328 7.21 5.81 -0.40
N LEU A 329 7.67 6.79 -1.18
CA LEU A 329 7.19 8.18 -1.19
C LEU A 329 5.66 8.33 -1.28
N GLU A 330 4.94 7.42 -1.93
CA GLU A 330 3.48 7.55 -2.09
C GLU A 330 2.66 7.31 -0.82
N LEU A 331 3.13 6.47 0.13
CA LEU A 331 2.42 6.24 1.40
C LEU A 331 2.48 7.44 2.35
N TYR A 332 3.51 8.28 2.22
CA TYR A 332 3.75 9.44 3.07
C TYR A 332 3.39 10.79 2.40
N MET A 333 3.00 10.77 1.13
CA MET A 333 2.63 11.95 0.35
C MET A 333 1.12 12.16 0.18
N ASP A 334 0.25 11.27 0.69
CA ASP A 334 -1.20 11.52 0.65
C ASP A 334 -1.62 12.44 1.81
N PRO A 335 -1.93 13.73 1.55
CA PRO A 335 -2.36 14.65 2.60
C PRO A 335 -3.69 14.23 3.23
N GLU A 336 -4.50 13.40 2.58
CA GLU A 336 -5.76 12.90 3.13
C GLU A 336 -5.54 11.83 4.20
N ILE A 337 -4.59 10.90 3.99
CA ILE A 337 -4.25 9.86 4.97
C ILE A 337 -3.76 10.52 6.27
N ARG A 338 -2.80 11.44 6.16
CA ARG A 338 -2.27 12.17 7.32
C ARG A 338 -3.36 13.01 8.01
N GLN A 339 -4.29 13.60 7.25
CA GLN A 339 -5.41 14.35 7.82
C GLN A 339 -6.41 13.44 8.55
N ASN A 340 -6.73 12.27 8.00
CA ASN A 340 -7.64 11.31 8.65
C ASN A 340 -7.05 10.79 9.96
N LEU A 341 -5.76 10.42 9.96
CA LEU A 341 -5.05 10.02 11.18
C LEU A 341 -5.02 11.15 12.23
N ALA A 342 -4.85 12.40 11.80
CA ALA A 342 -4.94 13.55 12.69
C ALA A 342 -6.34 13.75 13.26
N GLU A 343 -7.40 13.53 12.47
CA GLU A 343 -8.79 13.60 12.92
C GLU A 343 -9.11 12.49 13.94
N GLU A 344 -8.65 11.27 13.70
CA GLU A 344 -8.76 10.14 14.64
C GLU A 344 -8.06 10.43 15.97
N GLN A 345 -6.82 10.95 15.91
CA GLN A 345 -6.06 11.34 17.09
C GLN A 345 -6.78 12.44 17.90
N LEU A 346 -7.33 13.44 17.21
CA LEU A 346 -8.14 14.50 17.84
C LEU A 346 -9.42 13.96 18.49
N ILE A 347 -10.05 12.93 17.91
CA ILE A 347 -11.20 12.25 18.51
C ILE A 347 -10.78 11.54 19.80
N GLN A 348 -9.64 10.85 19.79
CA GLN A 348 -9.09 10.22 21.00
C GLN A 348 -8.83 11.25 22.09
N PHE A 349 -8.17 12.38 21.77
CA PHE A 349 -7.90 13.45 22.73
C PHE A 349 -9.18 14.09 23.30
N LYS A 350 -10.25 14.20 22.50
CA LYS A 350 -11.54 14.72 22.97
C LYS A 350 -12.23 13.75 23.93
N ASN A 351 -12.10 12.45 23.69
CA ASN A 351 -12.79 11.40 24.46
C ASN A 351 -12.07 11.06 25.77
N ASP A 352 -10.76 11.27 25.85
CA ASP A 352 -9.98 11.11 27.09
C ASP A 352 -9.76 12.46 27.79
N LYS A 353 -10.33 12.63 28.98
CA LYS A 353 -10.20 13.84 29.81
C LYS A 353 -8.75 14.23 30.10
N ASN A 354 -7.85 13.25 30.24
CA ASN A 354 -6.43 13.52 30.53
C ASN A 354 -5.68 14.04 29.30
N MET A 355 -6.21 13.79 28.10
CA MET A 355 -5.58 14.14 26.83
C MET A 355 -6.15 15.42 26.21
N GLN A 356 -7.27 15.96 26.72
CA GLN A 356 -7.89 17.18 26.18
C GLN A 356 -6.95 18.40 26.17
N GLN A 357 -6.00 18.47 27.11
CA GLN A 357 -4.97 19.52 27.16
C GLN A 357 -4.06 19.55 25.93
N TYR A 358 -3.95 18.43 25.21
CA TYR A 358 -3.08 18.27 24.04
C TYR A 358 -3.73 18.69 22.72
N ILE A 359 -5.03 18.98 22.68
CA ILE A 359 -5.74 19.35 21.45
C ILE A 359 -5.11 20.57 20.77
N THR A 360 -4.82 21.64 21.52
CA THR A 360 -4.23 22.85 20.93
C THR A 360 -2.75 22.66 20.57
N PRO A 361 -1.89 22.12 21.44
CA PRO A 361 -0.50 21.81 21.08
C PRO A 361 -0.37 20.92 19.85
N PHE A 362 -1.19 19.86 19.77
CA PHE A 362 -1.26 18.99 18.59
C PHE A 362 -1.50 19.78 17.30
N ASN A 363 -2.55 20.60 17.29
CA ASN A 363 -2.89 21.39 16.10
C ASN A 363 -1.79 22.40 15.74
N ILE A 364 -1.06 22.92 16.72
CA ILE A 364 0.08 23.81 16.47
C ILE A 364 1.22 23.04 15.78
N TYR A 365 1.68 21.92 16.33
CA TYR A 365 2.76 21.13 15.71
C TYR A 365 2.39 20.63 14.31
N PHE A 366 1.14 20.21 14.14
CA PHE A 366 0.61 19.79 12.85
C PHE A 366 0.55 20.96 11.84
N ALA A 367 0.10 22.14 12.27
CA ALA A 367 0.06 23.34 11.43
C ALA A 367 1.46 23.81 11.03
N ILE A 368 2.43 23.81 11.95
CA ILE A 368 3.83 24.21 11.69
C ILE A 368 4.42 23.35 10.58
N THR A 369 4.30 22.03 10.71
CA THR A 369 4.82 21.10 9.69
C THR A 369 4.07 21.19 8.36
N ASN A 370 2.78 21.53 8.36
CA ASN A 370 2.04 21.81 7.13
C ASN A 370 2.46 23.12 6.47
N LEU A 371 2.74 24.16 7.24
CA LEU A 371 3.09 25.48 6.74
C LEU A 371 4.51 25.51 6.17
N TYR A 372 5.48 24.96 6.90
CA TYR A 372 6.90 25.09 6.59
C TYR A 372 7.52 23.82 6.01
N GLY A 373 6.90 22.65 6.20
CA GLY A 373 7.53 21.35 5.95
C GLY A 373 8.45 20.93 7.10
N TYR A 374 9.28 21.84 7.59
CA TYR A 374 10.15 21.62 8.76
C TYR A 374 10.40 22.93 9.52
N ALA A 375 10.76 22.85 10.80
CA ALA A 375 11.18 23.98 11.64
C ALA A 375 12.09 23.51 12.77
N SER A 376 13.07 24.32 13.19
CA SER A 376 13.87 24.01 14.39
C SER A 376 13.02 23.99 15.66
N LEU A 377 13.40 23.19 16.66
CA LEU A 377 12.69 23.18 17.94
C LEU A 377 12.77 24.55 18.63
N GLU A 378 13.88 25.30 18.48
CA GLU A 378 14.00 26.70 18.91
C GLU A 378 12.88 27.57 18.29
N ARG A 379 12.59 27.40 16.99
CA ARG A 379 11.49 28.10 16.31
C ARG A 379 10.14 27.68 16.85
N VAL A 380 9.93 26.39 17.11
CA VAL A 380 8.68 25.89 17.67
C VAL A 380 8.46 26.48 19.07
N VAL A 381 9.49 26.55 19.91
CA VAL A 381 9.45 27.25 21.21
C VAL A 381 9.04 28.71 21.04
N HIS A 382 9.67 29.42 20.10
CA HIS A 382 9.31 30.82 19.79
C HIS A 382 7.83 30.96 19.40
N LEU A 383 7.32 30.12 18.49
CA LEU A 383 5.92 30.16 18.05
C LEU A 383 4.94 29.78 19.17
N MET A 384 5.26 28.79 20.01
CA MET A 384 4.46 28.41 21.18
C MET A 384 4.37 29.58 22.18
N LYS A 385 5.46 30.32 22.37
CA LYS A 385 5.45 31.51 23.22
C LYS A 385 4.72 32.68 22.57
N HIS A 386 5.01 32.98 21.31
CA HIS A 386 4.48 34.17 20.63
C HIS A 386 2.97 34.04 20.34
N LEU A 387 2.52 32.89 19.82
CA LEU A 387 1.15 32.69 19.35
C LEU A 387 0.23 32.08 20.41
N TYR A 388 0.75 31.19 21.24
CA TYR A 388 -0.03 30.45 22.24
C TYR A 388 0.27 30.86 23.69
N ASN A 389 1.22 31.77 23.91
CA ASN A 389 1.65 32.25 25.22
C ASN A 389 2.01 31.12 26.21
N ARG A 390 2.62 30.05 25.72
CA ARG A 390 3.11 28.94 26.53
C ARG A 390 4.63 28.93 26.57
N ASP A 391 5.20 29.10 27.76
CA ASP A 391 6.64 28.93 27.97
C ASP A 391 6.98 27.44 27.99
N MET A 392 7.91 27.04 27.12
CA MET A 392 8.39 25.66 26.97
C MET A 392 9.85 25.67 26.56
N THR A 393 10.55 24.59 26.87
CA THR A 393 11.88 24.26 26.33
C THR A 393 11.74 23.30 25.14
N GLU A 394 12.80 23.13 24.37
CA GLU A 394 12.84 22.13 23.29
C GLU A 394 12.58 20.71 23.81
N LYS A 395 13.08 20.41 25.01
CA LYS A 395 12.82 19.15 25.70
C LYS A 395 11.33 18.98 26.03
N ASP A 396 10.66 20.03 26.50
CA ASP A 396 9.22 19.95 26.79
C ASP A 396 8.40 19.65 25.53
N ILE A 397 8.85 20.11 24.35
CA ILE A 397 8.21 19.78 23.07
C ILE A 397 8.39 18.29 22.74
N ILE A 398 9.60 17.76 22.89
CA ILE A 398 9.91 16.33 22.66
C ILE A 398 9.05 15.46 23.59
N ASP A 399 9.12 15.72 24.89
CA ASP A 399 8.39 14.96 25.91
C ASP A 399 6.87 15.03 25.68
N GLU A 400 6.36 16.19 25.22
CA GLU A 400 4.95 16.37 24.89
C GLU A 400 4.53 15.58 23.64
N ILE A 401 5.33 15.58 22.57
CA ILE A 401 5.07 14.81 21.35
C ILE A 401 5.07 13.30 21.63
N GLU A 402 6.00 12.82 22.44
CA GLU A 402 6.04 11.43 22.90
C GLU A 402 4.80 11.08 23.74
N SER A 403 4.42 11.96 24.67
CA SER A 403 3.23 11.77 25.52
C SER A 403 1.92 11.71 24.73
N MET A 404 1.85 12.47 23.64
CA MET A 404 0.72 12.46 22.71
C MET A 404 0.71 11.23 21.78
N ASN A 405 1.84 10.52 21.65
CA ASN A 405 2.06 9.42 20.72
C ASN A 405 1.77 9.80 19.24
N ILE A 406 2.29 10.95 18.79
CA ILE A 406 2.00 11.48 17.44
C ILE A 406 3.19 11.42 16.47
N ASN A 407 4.19 10.59 16.75
CA ASN A 407 5.43 10.49 15.95
C ASN A 407 5.19 10.11 14.48
N GLN A 408 4.06 9.46 14.17
CA GLN A 408 3.64 9.18 12.79
C GLN A 408 3.06 10.40 12.06
N LEU A 409 2.60 11.41 12.80
CA LEU A 409 1.99 12.64 12.27
C LEU A 409 3.01 13.78 12.20
N VAL A 410 3.98 13.83 13.11
CA VAL A 410 5.04 14.83 13.17
C VAL A 410 6.30 14.15 13.70
N ILE A 411 7.43 14.34 13.03
CA ILE A 411 8.70 13.69 13.39
C ILE A 411 9.59 14.70 14.11
N VAL A 412 10.23 14.28 15.20
CA VAL A 412 11.33 15.03 15.81
C VAL A 412 12.65 14.32 15.52
N GLN A 413 13.56 15.01 14.85
CA GLN A 413 14.88 14.48 14.51
C GLN A 413 15.87 15.63 14.40
N ASN A 414 17.10 15.46 14.91
CA ASN A 414 18.18 16.46 14.84
C ASN A 414 17.75 17.87 15.29
N GLU A 415 17.07 17.99 16.44
CA GLU A 415 16.57 19.28 16.97
C GLU A 415 15.57 20.00 16.02
N MET A 416 14.94 19.26 15.11
CA MET A 416 13.96 19.78 14.16
C MET A 416 12.61 19.07 14.31
N LEU A 417 11.54 19.83 14.12
CA LEU A 417 10.18 19.35 13.92
C LEU A 417 9.92 19.22 12.41
N LEU A 418 9.65 18.00 11.94
CA LEU A 418 9.58 17.66 10.53
C LEU A 418 8.19 17.14 10.15
N HIS A 419 7.74 17.52 8.96
CA HIS A 419 6.67 16.80 8.27
C HIS A 419 7.18 15.38 7.95
N PRO A 420 6.36 14.32 8.13
CA PRO A 420 6.77 12.93 7.90
C PRO A 420 7.35 12.60 6.51
N VAL A 421 7.20 13.48 5.52
CA VAL A 421 7.70 13.28 4.16
C VAL A 421 9.14 13.77 4.00
N ILE A 422 9.62 14.64 4.90
CA ILE A 422 10.94 15.27 4.79
C ILE A 422 12.07 14.26 4.99
N PRO A 423 12.06 13.36 5.99
CA PRO A 423 13.11 12.35 6.14
C PRO A 423 13.23 11.38 4.96
N MET A 424 12.21 11.32 4.10
CA MET A 424 12.22 10.49 2.89
C MET A 424 12.73 11.23 1.66
N LEU A 425 12.79 12.56 1.71
CA LEU A 425 13.18 13.42 0.59
C LEU A 425 14.61 13.96 0.73
N ALA A 426 15.15 14.02 1.95
CA ALA A 426 16.49 14.54 2.21
C ALA A 426 17.08 13.95 3.50
N ASN A 427 18.42 13.84 3.56
CA ASN A 427 19.12 13.61 4.82
C ASN A 427 18.95 14.84 5.71
N SER A 428 18.46 14.65 6.93
CA SER A 428 18.18 15.71 7.90
C SER A 428 19.39 16.60 8.23
N ASP A 429 20.61 16.10 8.02
CA ASP A 429 21.87 16.83 8.21
C ASP A 429 22.12 17.94 7.17
N GLU A 430 21.37 17.97 6.06
CA GLU A 430 21.44 19.03 5.03
C GLU A 430 20.43 20.18 5.28
N ILE A 431 19.59 20.05 6.31
CA ILE A 431 18.52 21.00 6.62
C ILE A 431 19.07 22.13 7.51
N ASP A 432 19.51 23.21 6.88
CA ASP A 432 20.07 24.40 7.55
C ASP A 432 18.96 25.33 8.07
N ASP A 433 18.73 25.38 9.39
CA ASP A 433 18.03 26.51 10.02
C ASP A 433 18.25 26.69 11.53
N PRO A 434 18.92 27.79 11.93
CA PRO A 434 18.62 28.38 13.23
C PRO A 434 17.88 29.73 13.14
N LEU A 435 18.13 30.60 12.15
CA LEU A 435 17.58 31.98 12.14
C LEU A 435 17.46 32.63 10.75
N LYS A 436 17.10 31.88 9.70
CA LYS A 436 16.74 32.56 8.43
C LYS A 436 15.31 33.12 8.52
N GLU A 437 14.96 34.12 7.72
CA GLU A 437 13.58 34.69 7.74
C GLU A 437 12.56 33.63 7.28
N PHE A 438 11.58 33.34 8.13
CA PHE A 438 10.39 32.52 7.83
C PHE A 438 9.16 33.41 7.82
N TYR A 439 8.13 32.97 7.11
CA TYR A 439 6.82 33.57 7.27
C TYR A 439 6.30 33.33 8.69
N GLU A 440 6.07 34.39 9.47
CA GLU A 440 5.51 34.26 10.82
C GLU A 440 4.03 34.68 10.82
N PRO A 441 3.09 33.78 11.17
CA PRO A 441 1.69 34.14 11.36
C PRO A 441 1.54 35.22 12.44
N SER A 442 0.62 36.15 12.26
CA SER A 442 0.42 37.26 13.21
C SER A 442 -0.38 36.86 14.45
N HIS A 443 -1.16 35.78 14.38
CA HIS A 443 -1.98 35.27 15.47
C HIS A 443 -2.22 33.76 15.35
N LEU A 444 -2.55 33.10 16.47
CA LEU A 444 -2.75 31.65 16.51
C LEU A 444 -3.78 31.14 15.48
N ASP A 445 -4.92 31.81 15.34
CA ASP A 445 -5.95 31.39 14.37
C ASP A 445 -5.44 31.34 12.94
N GLU A 446 -4.45 32.16 12.58
CA GLU A 446 -3.86 32.17 11.25
C GLU A 446 -2.99 30.93 11.02
N LEU A 447 -2.22 30.53 12.03
CA LEU A 447 -1.47 29.27 12.00
C LEU A 447 -2.42 28.07 11.94
N LEU A 448 -3.49 28.07 12.75
CA LEU A 448 -4.41 26.94 12.85
C LEU A 448 -5.25 26.69 11.58
N ILE A 449 -5.28 27.62 10.61
CA ILE A 449 -5.81 27.34 9.26
C ILE A 449 -5.07 26.15 8.65
N TYR A 450 -3.76 26.05 8.86
CA TYR A 450 -2.93 24.97 8.32
C TYR A 450 -3.09 23.64 9.10
N ALA A 451 -3.88 23.60 10.17
CA ALA A 451 -4.24 22.35 10.85
C ALA A 451 -5.51 21.68 10.27
N ASN A 452 -6.38 22.45 9.61
CA ASN A 452 -7.73 22.03 9.22
C ASN A 452 -7.91 21.98 7.71
N ASN A 453 -7.93 20.79 7.09
CA ASN A 453 -8.51 20.44 5.76
C ASN A 453 -8.18 21.32 4.51
N GLU A 454 -7.58 22.48 4.68
CA GLU A 454 -7.21 23.49 3.68
C GLU A 454 -5.77 23.91 4.02
N PHE A 455 -4.81 23.21 3.43
CA PHE A 455 -3.37 23.54 3.55
C PHE A 455 -2.99 24.84 2.82
N TYR A 456 -3.96 25.72 2.54
CA TYR A 456 -3.82 26.93 1.74
C TYR A 456 -4.97 27.91 2.03
N THR A 457 -4.69 29.21 2.00
CA THR A 457 -5.72 30.24 2.16
C THR A 457 -6.44 30.50 0.83
N ARG A 458 -7.77 30.32 0.79
CA ARG A 458 -8.60 30.48 -0.42
C ARG A 458 -8.80 31.93 -0.86
N ASN A 459 -7.82 32.48 -1.60
CA ASN A 459 -7.97 33.75 -2.30
C ASN A 459 -8.61 33.60 -3.70
N THR A 460 -9.03 34.71 -4.31
CA THR A 460 -9.72 34.71 -5.62
C THR A 460 -8.90 34.06 -6.73
N LYS A 461 -7.58 34.20 -6.73
CA LYS A 461 -6.68 33.62 -7.74
C LYS A 461 -6.57 32.11 -7.56
N LEU A 462 -6.41 31.66 -6.32
CA LEU A 462 -6.32 30.23 -6.01
C LEU A 462 -7.65 29.52 -6.26
N LYS A 463 -8.81 30.16 -5.99
CA LYS A 463 -10.13 29.63 -6.39
C LYS A 463 -10.25 29.43 -7.90
N GLN A 464 -9.73 30.36 -8.70
CA GLN A 464 -9.70 30.22 -10.17
C GLN A 464 -8.78 29.08 -10.61
N PHE A 465 -7.62 28.94 -9.96
CA PHE A 465 -6.69 27.84 -10.23
C PHE A 465 -7.29 26.48 -9.86
N ILE A 466 -7.92 26.35 -8.69
CA ILE A 466 -8.64 25.13 -8.28
C ILE A 466 -9.74 24.78 -9.27
N LYS A 467 -10.51 25.77 -9.73
CA LYS A 467 -11.53 25.54 -10.78
C LYS A 467 -10.89 25.05 -12.08
N PHE A 468 -9.73 25.60 -12.45
CA PHE A 468 -8.96 25.11 -13.59
C PHE A 468 -8.52 23.65 -13.37
N LEU A 469 -7.97 23.29 -12.21
CA LEU A 469 -7.60 21.90 -11.89
C LEU A 469 -8.81 20.97 -12.00
N ARG A 470 -9.92 21.29 -11.32
CA ARG A 470 -11.16 20.48 -11.36
C ARG A 470 -11.69 20.24 -12.77
N ASN A 471 -11.61 21.25 -13.64
CA ASN A 471 -12.06 21.13 -15.03
C ASN A 471 -11.13 20.28 -15.90
N ASN A 472 -9.90 20.05 -15.47
CA ASN A 472 -8.91 19.28 -16.21
C ASN A 472 -8.62 17.91 -15.57
N ILE A 473 -9.17 17.59 -14.40
CA ILE A 473 -9.10 16.23 -13.83
C ILE A 473 -10.06 15.31 -14.61
N LYS A 474 -9.57 14.12 -15.00
CA LYS A 474 -10.34 13.14 -15.79
C LYS A 474 -11.34 12.31 -14.99
N GLU A 475 -11.16 12.23 -13.69
CA GLU A 475 -12.11 11.57 -12.79
C GLU A 475 -13.50 12.23 -12.92
N ASP A 476 -14.58 11.47 -12.81
CA ASP A 476 -15.95 12.01 -12.94
C ASP A 476 -16.60 12.26 -11.57
N ASP A 477 -16.15 11.54 -10.55
CA ASP A 477 -16.63 11.69 -9.18
C ASP A 477 -16.12 12.98 -8.51
N ASP A 478 -17.02 13.78 -7.97
CA ASP A 478 -16.69 15.09 -7.37
C ASP A 478 -15.87 14.98 -6.09
N ILE A 479 -16.03 13.89 -5.32
CA ILE A 479 -15.26 13.64 -4.10
C ILE A 479 -13.82 13.32 -4.48
N LYS A 480 -13.62 12.38 -5.40
CA LYS A 480 -12.30 12.02 -5.92
C LYS A 480 -11.61 13.19 -6.63
N LYS A 481 -12.34 14.03 -7.37
CA LYS A 481 -11.79 15.29 -7.91
C LYS A 481 -11.22 16.19 -6.81
N GLU A 482 -11.94 16.35 -5.71
CA GLU A 482 -11.46 17.18 -4.60
C GLU A 482 -10.22 16.57 -3.95
N LYS A 483 -10.16 15.24 -3.80
CA LYS A 483 -8.96 14.52 -3.35
C LYS A 483 -7.76 14.78 -4.27
N THR A 484 -7.95 14.63 -5.58
CA THR A 484 -6.90 14.91 -6.57
C THR A 484 -6.45 16.37 -6.55
N VAL A 485 -7.36 17.34 -6.35
CA VAL A 485 -6.99 18.75 -6.20
C VAL A 485 -6.09 18.93 -4.97
N ARG A 486 -6.45 18.35 -3.82
CA ARG A 486 -5.66 18.45 -2.59
C ARG A 486 -4.27 17.85 -2.75
N TYR A 487 -4.19 16.67 -3.36
CA TYR A 487 -2.93 16.02 -3.72
C TYR A 487 -2.06 16.95 -4.58
N ILE A 488 -2.62 17.52 -5.66
CA ILE A 488 -1.90 18.44 -6.55
C ILE A 488 -1.38 19.66 -5.78
N LEU A 489 -2.24 20.30 -4.97
CA LEU A 489 -1.87 21.49 -4.24
C LEU A 489 -0.79 21.21 -3.19
N PHE A 490 -0.83 20.05 -2.52
CA PHE A 490 0.22 19.64 -1.58
C PHE A 490 1.58 19.52 -2.28
N HIS A 491 1.64 18.77 -3.38
CA HIS A 491 2.90 18.54 -4.11
C HIS A 491 3.46 19.83 -4.73
N LEU A 492 2.57 20.70 -5.22
CA LEU A 492 2.97 22.01 -5.74
C LEU A 492 3.68 22.88 -4.68
N ARG A 493 3.40 22.68 -3.38
CA ARG A 493 4.07 23.44 -2.29
C ARG A 493 5.48 22.95 -1.98
N ILE A 494 5.77 21.70 -2.33
CA ILE A 494 7.08 21.07 -2.20
C ILE A 494 8.00 21.50 -3.35
N ALA A 495 7.42 21.80 -4.52
CA ALA A 495 8.19 22.19 -5.70
C ALA A 495 9.12 23.39 -5.42
N PRO A 496 10.44 23.26 -5.68
CA PRO A 496 11.41 24.30 -5.36
C PRO A 496 11.27 25.54 -6.25
N ASP A 497 10.79 25.38 -7.48
CA ASP A 497 10.56 26.46 -8.43
C ASP A 497 9.40 26.16 -9.41
N GLU A 498 9.09 27.12 -10.28
CA GLU A 498 8.01 26.99 -11.27
C GLU A 498 8.27 25.88 -12.29
N ALA A 499 9.53 25.64 -12.69
CA ALA A 499 9.84 24.61 -13.69
C ALA A 499 9.51 23.22 -13.15
N HIS A 500 9.87 22.95 -11.89
CA HIS A 500 9.50 21.71 -11.20
C HIS A 500 7.99 21.59 -11.00
N ALA A 501 7.29 22.69 -10.67
CA ALA A 501 5.84 22.70 -10.57
C ALA A 501 5.16 22.36 -11.92
N VAL A 502 5.68 22.87 -13.04
CA VAL A 502 5.22 22.55 -14.39
C VAL A 502 5.50 21.10 -14.75
N GLU A 503 6.70 20.60 -14.45
CA GLU A 503 7.08 19.22 -14.69
C GLU A 503 6.17 18.23 -13.94
N MET A 504 5.90 18.49 -12.66
CA MET A 504 4.97 17.71 -11.84
C MET A 504 3.59 17.61 -12.49
N MET A 505 3.04 18.73 -12.95
CA MET A 505 1.74 18.76 -13.63
C MET A 505 1.77 18.04 -14.99
N ASN A 506 2.87 18.14 -15.73
CA ASN A 506 3.07 17.37 -16.96
C ASN A 506 3.13 15.86 -16.70
N ASN A 507 3.71 15.44 -15.58
CA ASN A 507 3.73 14.03 -15.19
C ASN A 507 2.31 13.52 -14.89
N LEU A 508 1.46 14.32 -14.25
CA LEU A 508 0.04 13.98 -14.06
C LEU A 508 -0.75 13.90 -15.37
N ILE A 509 -0.41 14.72 -16.37
CA ILE A 509 -0.97 14.60 -17.73
C ILE A 509 -0.49 13.30 -18.40
N LYS A 510 0.82 12.98 -18.31
CA LYS A 510 1.40 11.74 -18.86
C LYS A 510 0.80 10.48 -18.21
N GLN A 511 0.51 10.53 -16.91
CA GLN A 511 -0.16 9.49 -16.13
C GLN A 511 -1.67 9.42 -16.38
N ASN A 512 -2.21 10.23 -17.30
CA ASN A 512 -3.63 10.23 -17.64
C ASN A 512 -4.56 10.65 -16.48
N LYS A 513 -4.03 11.30 -15.43
CA LYS A 513 -4.82 11.86 -14.31
C LYS A 513 -5.46 13.21 -14.67
N LEU A 514 -4.81 13.96 -15.57
CA LEU A 514 -5.31 15.22 -16.14
C LEU A 514 -5.59 15.10 -17.65
N LEU A 515 -6.51 15.90 -18.15
CA LEU A 515 -6.73 16.13 -19.58
C LEU A 515 -5.47 16.74 -20.21
N PRO A 516 -5.17 16.47 -21.48
CA PRO A 516 -4.07 17.14 -22.18
C PRO A 516 -4.23 18.67 -22.16
N ILE A 517 -3.26 19.37 -21.61
CA ILE A 517 -3.22 20.84 -21.52
C ILE A 517 -2.01 21.32 -22.33
N PRO A 518 -2.16 22.24 -23.29
CA PRO A 518 -1.02 22.80 -24.00
C PRO A 518 -0.02 23.48 -23.04
N ASP A 519 1.29 23.23 -23.20
CA ASP A 519 2.34 23.66 -22.28
C ASP A 519 2.28 25.15 -21.92
N LYS A 520 2.10 26.03 -22.92
CA LYS A 520 1.96 27.48 -22.71
C LYS A 520 0.76 27.84 -21.84
N LYS A 521 -0.33 27.08 -21.95
CA LYS A 521 -1.54 27.28 -21.13
C LYS A 521 -1.33 26.74 -19.73
N LEU A 522 -0.64 25.60 -19.58
CA LEU A 522 -0.34 25.00 -18.28
C LEU A 522 0.58 25.90 -17.45
N SER A 523 1.74 26.30 -17.99
CA SER A 523 2.69 27.19 -17.30
C SER A 523 2.01 28.48 -16.84
N LYS A 524 1.23 29.14 -17.70
CA LYS A 524 0.48 30.35 -17.32
C LYS A 524 -0.55 30.14 -16.20
N GLN A 525 -1.11 28.93 -16.07
CA GLN A 525 -2.05 28.63 -14.99
C GLN A 525 -1.32 28.29 -13.69
N ILE A 526 -0.18 27.61 -13.78
CA ILE A 526 0.70 27.33 -12.65
C ILE A 526 1.26 28.63 -12.09
N GLU A 527 1.81 29.51 -12.93
CA GLU A 527 2.26 30.86 -12.52
C GLU A 527 1.18 31.62 -11.73
N LYS A 528 -0.09 31.51 -12.13
CA LYS A 528 -1.22 32.17 -11.47
C LYS A 528 -1.71 31.49 -10.19
N GLY A 529 -1.44 30.21 -10.00
CA GLY A 529 -1.92 29.42 -8.87
C GLY A 529 -0.83 29.21 -7.83
N TRP A 530 0.31 28.70 -8.27
CA TRP A 530 1.48 28.35 -7.49
C TRP A 530 2.07 29.55 -6.73
N THR A 531 2.15 30.72 -7.36
CA THR A 531 2.67 31.96 -6.72
C THR A 531 1.82 32.46 -5.55
N HIS A 532 0.62 31.93 -5.40
CA HIS A 532 -0.30 32.23 -4.30
C HIS A 532 -0.33 31.15 -3.21
N LEU A 533 0.41 30.05 -3.38
CA LEU A 533 0.62 29.03 -2.35
C LEU A 533 1.78 29.44 -1.44
N ARG A 534 1.69 29.05 -0.16
CA ARG A 534 2.82 29.11 0.76
C ARG A 534 3.71 27.90 0.53
N LEU A 535 4.96 28.13 0.13
CA LEU A 535 5.88 27.10 -0.34
C LEU A 535 6.89 26.73 0.74
N TRP A 536 7.24 25.44 0.82
CA TRP A 536 8.24 24.97 1.79
C TRP A 536 9.65 25.43 1.41
N SER A 537 9.98 25.42 0.12
CA SER A 537 11.23 25.98 -0.42
C SER A 537 11.42 27.46 -0.10
N LEU A 538 10.31 28.18 0.12
CA LEU A 538 10.30 29.58 0.53
C LEU A 538 9.93 29.75 2.01
N ARG A 539 10.10 28.72 2.85
CA ARG A 539 9.93 28.85 4.31
C ARG A 539 8.57 29.39 4.73
N GLY A 540 7.53 28.93 4.04
CA GLY A 540 6.15 29.34 4.26
C GLY A 540 5.76 30.67 3.59
N TYR A 541 6.66 31.37 2.90
CA TYR A 541 6.29 32.52 2.10
C TYR A 541 5.60 32.11 0.80
N THR A 542 4.78 33.02 0.28
CA THR A 542 4.37 33.02 -1.13
C THR A 542 5.46 33.67 -1.98
N VAL A 543 5.47 33.37 -3.28
CA VAL A 543 6.43 33.95 -4.24
C VAL A 543 6.35 35.49 -4.31
N ASN A 544 5.19 36.08 -3.98
CA ASN A 544 5.03 37.53 -4.02
C ASN A 544 5.54 38.22 -2.75
N GLU A 545 5.47 37.54 -1.61
CA GLU A 545 6.03 38.06 -0.35
C GLU A 545 7.56 38.07 -0.42
N THR A 546 8.19 37.05 -1.02
CA THR A 546 9.66 37.01 -1.19
C THR A 546 10.22 38.03 -2.18
N LYS A 547 9.40 38.56 -3.09
CA LYS A 547 9.79 39.69 -3.97
C LYS A 547 9.80 41.04 -3.25
N SER A 548 9.26 41.08 -2.04
CA SER A 548 9.10 42.28 -1.22
C SER A 548 10.03 42.28 0.00
N LEU A 549 10.74 41.16 0.23
CA LEU A 549 11.90 41.00 1.12
C LEU A 549 13.16 41.37 0.34
#